data_AF-A0A3D4RZ93-F1
#
_entry.id   AF-A0A3D4RZ93-F1
#
_cell.length_a   1.000
_cell.length_b   1.000
_cell.length_c   1.000
_cell.angle_alpha   90.00
_cell.angle_beta   90.00
_cell.angle_gamma   90.00
#
_symmetry.space_group_name_H-M   'P 1'
#
loop_
_entity.id
_entity.type
_entity.pdbx_description
1 polymer ?
#
loop_
_entity_poly.entity_id
_entity_poly.type
_entity_poly.pdbx_seq_one_letter_code
_entity_poly.pdbx_strand_id
1 'polypeptide(L)'
;MIKLRSLFEEGLVNEQAASPVYNEQGVILRYAVHDLLWRPAGQLVRFVIVIHPHRGRFILMSTDLTLDAIDIIRLYGLRFKIEVTFKQAIHVFGTFHYHFWMKAMKPLKRRNGDQYLHRETAAYRQAVKRKLHAYHVFVQAGCIAQGLAQYLAACHPRLVWQSLCLLVAHNPPWSGTIRTRGHPGVTPQPTGISPGLEPEVYSGEIHHRKARSGSI
;
A
#
# COMPACT_ATOMS: atom_id res chain seq x y z
N MET A 1 22.02 -3.04 30.18
CA MET A 1 21.08 -3.34 29.08
C MET A 1 20.09 -2.19 29.02
N ILE A 2 19.99 -1.49 27.89
CA ILE A 2 19.15 -0.29 27.78
C ILE A 2 17.71 -0.71 27.46
N LYS A 3 16.72 -0.14 28.14
CA LYS A 3 15.30 -0.35 27.82
C LYS A 3 14.91 0.65 26.73
N LEU A 4 14.41 0.19 25.58
CA LEU A 4 13.99 1.08 24.48
C LEU A 4 12.97 2.15 24.90
N ARG A 5 12.12 1.85 25.90
CA ARG A 5 11.13 2.80 26.42
C ARG A 5 11.76 4.01 27.11
N SER A 6 12.94 3.86 27.74
CA SER A 6 13.60 4.97 28.41
C SER A 6 14.17 5.99 27.42
N LEU A 7 14.31 5.64 26.14
CA LEU A 7 14.75 6.57 25.10
C LEU A 7 13.71 7.65 24.75
N PHE A 8 12.48 7.50 25.24
CA PHE A 8 11.42 8.51 25.12
C PHE A 8 11.33 9.45 26.34
N GLU A 9 12.24 9.33 27.31
CA GLU A 9 12.25 10.19 28.49
C GLU A 9 12.46 11.66 28.09
N GLU A 10 11.78 12.56 28.82
CA GLU A 10 11.84 13.99 28.55
C GLU A 10 13.27 14.49 28.70
N GLY A 11 13.76 15.24 27.71
CA GLY A 11 15.13 15.73 27.65
C GLY A 11 16.11 14.89 26.83
N LEU A 12 15.73 13.69 26.38
CA LEU A 12 16.54 12.89 25.44
C LEU A 12 16.18 13.13 23.96
N VAL A 13 14.97 13.65 23.70
CA VAL A 13 14.44 13.90 22.35
C VAL A 13 14.26 15.40 22.13
N ASN A 14 15.35 16.08 21.81
CA ASN A 14 15.37 17.55 21.77
C ASN A 14 15.51 18.12 20.36
N GLU A 15 15.98 17.33 19.40
CA GLU A 15 16.13 17.79 18.03
C GLU A 15 14.75 17.97 17.40
N GLN A 16 14.59 19.07 16.67
CA GLN A 16 13.35 19.42 15.99
C GLN A 16 13.62 19.57 14.51
N ALA A 17 12.72 19.05 13.70
CA ALA A 17 12.77 19.24 12.26
C ALA A 17 11.36 19.30 11.69
N ALA A 18 11.22 19.98 10.54
CA ALA A 18 10.02 19.87 9.74
C ALA A 18 9.82 18.40 9.31
N SER A 19 8.58 17.93 9.35
CA SER A 19 8.25 16.56 8.95
C SER A 19 8.59 16.34 7.49
N PRO A 20 9.45 15.37 7.14
CA PRO A 20 9.73 15.02 5.75
C PRO A 20 8.69 14.05 5.18
N VAL A 21 7.64 13.73 5.94
CA VAL A 21 6.61 12.75 5.55
C VAL A 21 5.77 13.33 4.42
N TYR A 22 5.46 12.48 3.43
CA TYR A 22 4.74 12.86 2.22
C TYR A 22 3.41 13.55 2.54
N ASN A 23 3.19 14.73 1.95
CA ASN A 23 1.98 15.56 2.07
C ASN A 23 1.70 16.15 3.46
N GLU A 24 2.69 16.18 4.36
CA GLU A 24 2.60 16.94 5.61
C GLU A 24 3.19 18.35 5.41
N GLN A 25 2.45 19.37 5.84
CA GLN A 25 2.88 20.77 5.79
C GLN A 25 2.74 21.39 7.18
N GLY A 26 3.75 22.13 7.63
CA GLY A 26 3.74 22.81 8.93
C GLY A 26 3.81 21.90 10.15
N VAL A 27 4.16 20.62 9.98
CA VAL A 27 4.32 19.67 11.09
C VAL A 27 5.77 19.68 11.56
N ILE A 28 6.00 19.95 12.85
CA ILE A 28 7.32 19.83 13.48
C ILE A 28 7.38 18.52 14.25
N LEU A 29 8.41 17.72 13.96
CA LEU A 29 8.72 16.49 14.66
C LEU A 29 9.80 16.75 15.70
N ARG A 30 9.74 16.02 16.81
CA ARG A 30 10.87 15.89 17.74
C ARG A 30 11.54 14.54 17.53
N TYR A 31 12.86 14.50 17.47
CA TYR A 31 13.59 13.25 17.32
C TYR A 31 14.91 13.22 18.10
N ALA A 32 15.47 12.01 18.21
CA ALA A 32 16.79 11.73 18.77
C ALA A 32 17.43 10.58 18.02
N VAL A 33 18.76 10.58 17.98
CA VAL A 33 19.55 9.53 17.33
C VAL A 33 20.42 8.83 18.36
N HIS A 34 20.37 7.50 18.36
CA HIS A 34 21.22 6.68 19.21
C HIS A 34 21.78 5.50 18.41
N ASP A 35 23.10 5.44 18.27
CA ASP A 35 23.76 4.29 17.66
C ASP A 35 24.05 3.25 18.75
N LEU A 36 23.33 2.13 18.72
CA LEU A 36 23.35 1.11 19.77
C LEU A 36 23.66 -0.28 19.19
N LEU A 37 24.35 -1.12 19.97
CA LEU A 37 24.62 -2.51 19.60
C LEU A 37 23.31 -3.33 19.65
N TRP A 38 22.87 -3.84 18.50
CA TRP A 38 21.69 -4.70 18.44
C TRP A 38 22.08 -6.18 18.50
N ARG A 39 21.84 -6.82 19.66
CA ARG A 39 22.26 -8.20 19.96
C ARG A 39 21.86 -9.24 18.88
N PRO A 40 20.59 -9.36 18.43
CA PRO A 40 20.20 -10.23 17.32
C PRO A 40 21.00 -10.05 16.03
N ALA A 41 21.41 -8.83 15.72
CA ALA A 41 22.15 -8.52 14.50
C ALA A 41 23.68 -8.55 14.70
N GLY A 42 24.16 -8.57 15.96
CA GLY A 42 25.58 -8.55 16.31
C GLY A 42 26.34 -7.29 15.89
N GLN A 43 25.63 -6.22 15.49
CA GLN A 43 26.21 -5.01 14.91
C GLN A 43 25.59 -3.73 15.49
N LEU A 44 26.27 -2.60 15.29
CA LEU A 44 25.72 -1.28 15.59
C LEU A 44 24.59 -0.95 14.63
N VAL A 45 23.53 -0.38 15.19
CA VAL A 45 22.33 0.02 14.46
C VAL A 45 21.91 1.38 14.97
N ARG A 46 21.57 2.27 14.04
CA ARG A 46 21.07 3.61 14.34
C ARG A 46 19.60 3.53 14.72
N PHE A 47 19.29 3.92 15.95
CA PHE A 47 17.93 4.07 16.44
C PHE A 47 17.53 5.54 16.35
N VAL A 48 16.48 5.82 15.57
CA VAL A 48 15.88 7.14 15.47
C VAL A 48 14.58 7.13 16.26
N ILE A 49 14.55 7.84 17.38
CA ILE A 49 13.39 7.98 18.24
C ILE A 49 12.59 9.17 17.74
N VAL A 50 11.32 8.99 17.43
CA VAL A 50 10.48 10.05 16.83
C VAL A 50 9.24 10.25 17.67
N ILE A 51 8.97 11.52 17.99
CA ILE A 51 7.74 11.99 18.60
C ILE A 51 7.04 12.88 17.59
N HIS A 52 5.95 12.36 17.02
CA HIS A 52 5.12 13.06 16.06
C HIS A 52 3.86 13.58 16.76
N PRO A 53 3.43 14.84 16.52
CA PRO A 53 2.27 15.44 17.20
C PRO A 53 0.96 14.65 16.98
N HIS A 54 0.69 14.22 15.74
CA HIS A 54 -0.52 13.45 15.41
C HIS A 54 -0.35 11.92 15.41
N ARG A 55 0.80 11.40 14.94
CA ARG A 55 1.03 9.95 14.81
C ARG A 55 1.56 9.26 16.07
N GLY A 56 1.88 10.05 17.10
CA GLY A 56 2.40 9.55 18.36
C GLY A 56 3.90 9.23 18.30
N ARG A 57 4.33 8.29 19.15
CA ARG A 57 5.73 7.96 19.40
C ARG A 57 6.12 6.66 18.70
N PHE A 58 7.22 6.66 17.95
CA PHE A 58 7.73 5.47 17.29
C PHE A 58 9.25 5.47 17.20
N ILE A 59 9.83 4.29 16.94
CA ILE A 59 11.27 4.09 16.80
C ILE A 59 11.52 3.54 15.40
N LEU A 60 12.45 4.17 14.69
CA LEU A 60 12.99 3.68 13.43
C LEU A 60 14.39 3.15 13.65
N MET A 61 14.79 2.20 12.82
CA MET A 61 16.08 1.54 12.92
C MET A 61 16.72 1.47 11.54
N SER A 62 18.01 1.79 11.46
CA SER A 62 18.81 1.68 10.24
C SER A 62 20.13 0.99 10.53
N THR A 63 20.49 -0.01 9.71
CA THR A 63 21.83 -0.62 9.73
C THR A 63 22.87 0.29 9.10
N ASP A 64 22.45 1.23 8.27
CA ASP A 64 23.32 2.26 7.70
C ASP A 64 23.44 3.43 8.68
N LEU A 65 24.64 3.61 9.25
CA LEU A 65 24.98 4.69 10.18
C LEU A 65 25.40 5.99 9.47
N THR A 66 25.50 5.98 8.14
CA THR A 66 25.81 7.20 7.36
C THR A 66 24.55 8.01 7.06
N LEU A 67 23.39 7.36 7.13
CA LEU A 67 22.11 7.96 6.78
C LEU A 67 21.62 8.91 7.88
N ASP A 68 21.22 10.11 7.48
CA ASP A 68 20.67 11.10 8.40
C ASP A 68 19.31 10.66 8.97
N ALA A 69 19.00 11.12 10.18
CA ALA A 69 17.75 10.81 10.86
C ALA A 69 16.53 11.26 10.05
N ILE A 70 16.60 12.43 9.41
CA ILE A 70 15.51 12.95 8.59
C ILE A 70 15.30 12.08 7.35
N ASP A 71 16.36 11.60 6.73
CA ASP A 71 16.27 10.69 5.59
C ASP A 71 15.68 9.33 6.01
N ILE A 72 16.06 8.80 7.17
CA ILE A 72 15.45 7.59 7.74
C ILE A 72 13.94 7.78 7.94
N ILE A 73 13.52 8.91 8.52
CA ILE A 73 12.11 9.25 8.72
C ILE A 73 11.39 9.38 7.38
N ARG A 74 12.01 10.04 6.40
CA ARG A 74 11.46 10.23 5.05
C ARG A 74 11.24 8.90 4.33
N LEU A 75 12.25 8.03 4.32
CA LEU A 75 12.19 6.71 3.70
C LEU A 75 11.11 5.85 4.34
N TYR A 76 11.02 5.86 5.68
CA TYR A 76 9.93 5.18 6.38
C TYR A 76 8.57 5.79 6.02
N GLY A 77 8.51 7.11 5.90
CA GLY A 77 7.34 7.84 5.42
C GLY A 77 6.88 7.42 4.02
N LEU A 78 7.76 6.90 3.17
CA LEU A 78 7.39 6.35 1.86
C LEU A 78 6.83 4.91 1.92
N ARG A 79 6.91 4.23 3.07
CA ARG A 79 6.47 2.82 3.22
C ARG A 79 5.00 2.61 2.85
N PHE A 80 4.12 3.61 3.05
CA PHE A 80 2.71 3.48 2.68
C PHE A 80 2.51 3.25 1.17
N LYS A 81 3.48 3.61 0.32
CA LYS A 81 3.41 3.33 -1.12
C LYS A 81 3.26 1.84 -1.41
N ILE A 82 3.83 0.96 -0.57
CA ILE A 82 3.64 -0.48 -0.68
C ILE A 82 2.17 -0.84 -0.44
N GLU A 83 1.54 -0.25 0.58
CA GLU A 83 0.13 -0.50 0.91
C GLU A 83 -0.80 -0.03 -0.22
N VAL A 84 -0.52 1.14 -0.80
CA VAL A 84 -1.26 1.65 -1.97
C VAL A 84 -1.06 0.74 -3.18
N THR A 85 0.17 0.30 -3.42
CA THR A 85 0.51 -0.63 -4.52
C THR A 85 -0.23 -1.96 -4.37
N PHE A 86 -0.31 -2.51 -3.16
CA PHE A 86 -1.10 -3.73 -2.90
C PHE A 86 -2.60 -3.51 -3.08
N LYS A 87 -3.15 -2.37 -2.64
CA LYS A 87 -4.56 -2.03 -2.88
C LYS A 87 -4.86 -2.00 -4.39
N GLN A 88 -3.98 -1.40 -5.19
CA GLN A 88 -4.09 -1.39 -6.64
C GLN A 88 -4.02 -2.80 -7.25
N ALA A 89 -3.10 -3.64 -6.78
CA ALA A 89 -2.97 -5.03 -7.25
C ALA A 89 -4.26 -5.83 -7.03
N ILE A 90 -4.90 -5.65 -5.87
CA ILE A 90 -6.13 -6.37 -5.52
C ILE A 90 -7.33 -5.83 -6.30
N HIS A 91 -7.52 -4.51 -6.32
CA HIS A 91 -8.77 -3.89 -6.77
C HIS A 91 -8.77 -3.43 -8.24
N VAL A 92 -7.61 -3.09 -8.81
CA VAL A 92 -7.50 -2.59 -10.19
C VAL A 92 -7.05 -3.70 -11.13
N PHE A 93 -5.94 -4.37 -10.81
CA PHE A 93 -5.38 -5.42 -11.67
C PHE A 93 -5.97 -6.80 -11.39
N GLY A 94 -6.58 -7.02 -10.22
CA GLY A 94 -7.13 -8.32 -9.85
C GLY A 94 -6.07 -9.43 -9.73
N THR A 95 -4.82 -9.08 -9.43
CA THR A 95 -3.67 -10.00 -9.39
C THR A 95 -3.90 -11.19 -8.44
N PHE A 96 -4.77 -11.02 -7.45
CA PHE A 96 -5.12 -12.04 -6.46
C PHE A 96 -6.57 -12.55 -6.56
N HIS A 97 -7.35 -12.14 -7.58
CA HIS A 97 -8.76 -12.51 -7.69
C HIS A 97 -8.97 -13.93 -8.22
N TYR A 98 -8.04 -14.45 -9.02
CA TYR A 98 -8.25 -15.75 -9.67
C TYR A 98 -7.92 -16.94 -8.75
N HIS A 99 -8.89 -17.83 -8.60
CA HIS A 99 -8.76 -19.05 -7.82
C HIS A 99 -8.51 -20.23 -8.75
N PHE A 100 -7.26 -20.70 -8.82
CA PHE A 100 -6.92 -21.86 -9.63
C PHE A 100 -7.49 -23.14 -9.04
N TRP A 101 -8.15 -23.96 -9.86
CA TRP A 101 -8.66 -25.26 -9.47
C TRP A 101 -8.11 -26.37 -10.38
N MET A 102 -7.89 -27.53 -9.79
CA MET A 102 -7.62 -28.80 -10.46
C MET A 102 -8.81 -29.74 -10.25
N LYS A 103 -9.36 -30.33 -11.32
CA LYS A 103 -10.54 -31.22 -11.26
C LYS A 103 -10.40 -32.37 -10.24
N ALA A 104 -9.20 -32.96 -10.14
CA ALA A 104 -8.91 -34.07 -9.22
C ALA A 104 -8.61 -33.63 -7.78
N MET A 105 -8.76 -32.33 -7.44
CA MET A 105 -8.40 -31.80 -6.13
C MET A 105 -9.35 -32.34 -5.05
N LYS A 106 -8.78 -32.93 -4.00
CA LYS A 106 -9.56 -33.40 -2.85
C LYS A 106 -10.19 -32.17 -2.15
N PRO A 107 -11.48 -32.20 -1.82
CA PRO A 107 -12.13 -31.08 -1.13
C PRO A 107 -11.49 -30.87 0.24
N LEU A 108 -11.13 -29.62 0.53
CA LEU A 108 -10.54 -29.24 1.81
C LEU A 108 -11.64 -28.73 2.75
N LYS A 109 -11.72 -29.30 3.95
CA LYS A 109 -12.62 -28.80 5.00
C LYS A 109 -12.05 -27.52 5.61
N ARG A 110 -12.93 -26.64 6.09
CA ARG A 110 -12.53 -25.43 6.84
C ARG A 110 -11.88 -25.87 8.17
N ARG A 111 -10.74 -25.28 8.54
CA ARG A 111 -9.87 -25.72 9.67
C ARG A 111 -9.26 -27.12 9.49
N ASN A 112 -8.97 -27.52 8.25
CA ASN A 112 -8.17 -28.72 8.02
C ASN A 112 -6.72 -28.47 8.46
N GLY A 113 -6.09 -29.47 9.08
CA GLY A 113 -4.68 -29.42 9.46
C GLY A 113 -3.74 -29.51 8.26
N ASP A 114 -2.50 -29.89 8.53
CA ASP A 114 -1.44 -29.94 7.52
C ASP A 114 -1.76 -30.92 6.38
N GLN A 115 -1.49 -30.49 5.15
CA GLN A 115 -1.63 -31.30 3.96
C GLN A 115 -0.31 -32.01 3.65
N TYR A 116 -0.31 -33.33 3.76
CA TYR A 116 0.87 -34.15 3.48
C TYR A 116 0.98 -34.56 2.01
N LEU A 117 1.41 -33.61 1.16
CA LEU A 117 1.55 -33.83 -0.27
C LEU A 117 2.50 -34.99 -0.62
N HIS A 118 3.44 -35.32 0.26
CA HIS A 118 4.40 -36.40 0.06
C HIS A 118 3.77 -37.80 0.09
N ARG A 119 2.59 -37.97 0.71
CA ARG A 119 1.85 -39.24 0.79
C ARG A 119 0.95 -39.49 -0.43
N GLU A 120 0.83 -38.52 -1.32
CA GLU A 120 0.00 -38.61 -2.51
C GLU A 120 0.74 -39.21 -3.71
N THR A 121 -0.03 -39.68 -4.69
CA THR A 121 0.53 -40.25 -5.93
C THR A 121 1.40 -39.25 -6.68
N ALA A 122 2.40 -39.73 -7.42
CA ALA A 122 3.28 -38.88 -8.21
C ALA A 122 2.48 -38.00 -9.21
N ALA A 123 1.45 -38.55 -9.83
CA ALA A 123 0.56 -37.83 -10.75
C ALA A 123 -0.20 -36.68 -10.05
N TYR A 124 -0.75 -36.93 -8.85
CA TYR A 124 -1.42 -35.88 -8.06
C TYR A 124 -0.45 -34.76 -7.67
N ARG A 125 0.75 -35.11 -7.19
CA ARG A 125 1.78 -34.13 -6.83
C ARG A 125 2.19 -33.26 -8.02
N GLN A 126 2.38 -33.85 -9.19
CA GLN A 126 2.69 -33.10 -10.42
C GLN A 126 1.56 -32.16 -10.82
N ALA A 127 0.31 -32.60 -10.71
CA ALA A 127 -0.84 -31.78 -11.04
C ALA A 127 -1.01 -30.59 -10.06
N VAL A 128 -0.74 -30.78 -8.76
CA VAL A 128 -0.68 -29.70 -7.78
C VAL A 128 0.46 -28.72 -8.08
N LYS A 129 1.65 -29.20 -8.46
CA LYS A 129 2.75 -28.35 -8.89
C LYS A 129 2.39 -27.50 -10.12
N ARG A 130 1.71 -28.08 -11.12
CA ARG A 130 1.22 -27.33 -12.29
C ARG A 130 0.23 -26.25 -11.92
N LYS A 131 -0.73 -26.55 -11.02
CA LYS A 131 -1.66 -25.55 -10.48
C LYS A 131 -0.92 -24.41 -9.79
N LEU A 132 0.04 -24.73 -8.92
CA LEU A 132 0.81 -23.74 -8.18
C LEU A 132 1.67 -22.89 -9.13
N HIS A 133 2.27 -23.50 -10.14
CA HIS A 133 3.01 -22.79 -11.18
C HIS A 133 2.11 -21.81 -11.95
N ALA A 134 0.92 -22.24 -12.38
CA ALA A 134 -0.05 -21.36 -13.05
C ALA A 134 -0.46 -20.18 -12.14
N TYR A 135 -0.66 -20.42 -10.84
CA TYR A 135 -0.90 -19.38 -9.85
C TYR A 135 0.25 -18.38 -9.76
N HIS A 136 1.50 -18.86 -9.63
CA HIS A 136 2.67 -17.97 -9.57
C HIS A 136 2.84 -17.14 -10.85
N VAL A 137 2.68 -17.76 -12.03
CA VAL A 137 2.78 -17.06 -13.32
C VAL A 137 1.71 -15.98 -13.45
N PHE A 138 0.48 -16.26 -13.02
CA PHE A 138 -0.61 -15.29 -13.05
C PHE A 138 -0.33 -14.10 -12.12
N VAL A 139 0.07 -14.35 -10.88
CA VAL A 139 0.43 -13.29 -9.93
C VAL A 139 1.60 -12.47 -10.47
N GLN A 140 2.62 -13.12 -11.00
CA GLN A 140 3.80 -12.45 -11.58
C GLN A 140 3.42 -11.57 -12.77
N ALA A 141 2.59 -12.08 -13.69
CA ALA A 141 2.11 -11.32 -14.83
C ALA A 141 1.31 -10.08 -14.39
N GLY A 142 0.46 -10.22 -13.37
CA GLY A 142 -0.27 -9.09 -12.79
C GLY A 142 0.66 -8.04 -12.17
N CYS A 143 1.69 -8.46 -11.43
CA CYS A 143 2.69 -7.55 -10.88
C CYS A 143 3.47 -6.81 -11.99
N ILE A 144 3.86 -7.50 -13.07
CA ILE A 144 4.55 -6.88 -14.21
C ILE A 144 3.64 -5.88 -14.91
N ALA A 145 2.39 -6.23 -15.19
CA ALA A 145 1.43 -5.34 -15.82
C ALA A 145 1.20 -4.07 -14.97
N GLN A 146 1.08 -4.23 -13.66
CA GLN A 146 0.96 -3.09 -12.74
C GLN A 146 2.21 -2.21 -12.76
N GLY A 147 3.40 -2.80 -12.70
CA GLY A 147 4.66 -2.05 -12.75
C GLY A 147 4.80 -1.26 -14.05
N LEU A 148 4.45 -1.87 -15.19
CA LEU A 148 4.44 -1.21 -16.50
C LEU A 148 3.45 -0.04 -16.54
N ALA A 149 2.24 -0.21 -16.01
CA ALA A 149 1.25 0.86 -15.95
C ALA A 149 1.73 2.04 -15.08
N GLN A 150 2.34 1.75 -13.92
CA GLN A 150 2.92 2.76 -13.03
C GLN A 150 4.09 3.49 -13.70
N TYR A 151 4.96 2.76 -14.42
CA TYR A 151 6.06 3.33 -15.18
C TYR A 151 5.57 4.29 -16.28
N LEU A 152 4.60 3.86 -17.08
CA LEU A 152 4.00 4.69 -18.12
C LEU A 152 3.34 5.95 -17.55
N ALA A 153 2.62 5.83 -16.44
CA ALA A 153 1.99 6.96 -15.76
C ALA A 153 3.03 7.98 -15.24
N ALA A 154 4.19 7.51 -14.76
CA ALA A 154 5.25 8.37 -14.25
C ALA A 154 6.05 9.06 -15.38
N CYS A 155 6.41 8.32 -16.43
CA CYS A 155 7.26 8.83 -17.51
C CYS A 155 6.50 9.58 -18.60
N HIS A 156 5.24 9.20 -18.87
CA HIS A 156 4.45 9.72 -19.98
C HIS A 156 3.04 10.19 -19.57
N PRO A 157 2.89 11.02 -18.52
CA PRO A 157 1.57 11.38 -17.97
C PRO A 157 0.65 12.04 -19.01
N ARG A 158 1.18 12.94 -19.85
CA ARG A 158 0.38 13.65 -20.87
C ARG A 158 -0.24 12.70 -21.89
N LEU A 159 0.53 11.72 -22.37
CA LEU A 159 0.06 10.74 -23.36
C LEU A 159 -1.00 9.81 -22.76
N VAL A 160 -0.78 9.35 -21.52
CA VAL A 160 -1.76 8.52 -20.81
C VAL A 160 -3.08 9.28 -20.65
N TRP A 161 -3.06 10.53 -20.18
CA TRP A 161 -4.28 11.33 -20.03
C TRP A 161 -4.99 11.62 -21.35
N GLN A 162 -4.24 11.94 -22.41
CA GLN A 162 -4.83 12.15 -23.74
C GLN A 162 -5.51 10.87 -24.26
N SER A 163 -4.84 9.71 -24.16
CA SER A 163 -5.41 8.43 -24.59
C SER A 163 -6.66 8.05 -23.79
N LEU A 164 -6.68 8.33 -22.48
CA LEU A 164 -7.83 8.09 -21.63
C LEU A 164 -8.99 9.01 -21.99
N CYS A 165 -8.73 10.30 -22.21
CA CYS A 165 -9.74 11.27 -22.64
C CYS A 165 -10.35 10.89 -23.99
N LEU A 166 -9.54 10.41 -24.94
CA LEU A 166 -10.03 9.93 -26.24
C LEU A 166 -10.87 8.65 -26.10
N LEU A 167 -10.46 7.69 -25.27
CA LEU A 167 -11.23 6.49 -24.97
C LEU A 167 -12.59 6.81 -24.33
N VAL A 168 -12.62 7.75 -23.39
CA VAL A 168 -13.86 8.20 -22.74
C VAL A 168 -14.74 9.01 -23.71
N ALA A 169 -14.14 9.81 -24.61
CA ALA A 169 -14.88 10.56 -25.62
C ALA A 169 -15.51 9.64 -26.69
N HIS A 170 -14.84 8.54 -27.05
CA HIS A 170 -15.38 7.55 -28.00
C HIS A 170 -16.33 6.53 -27.36
N ASN A 171 -16.29 6.35 -26.03
CA ASN A 171 -17.21 5.50 -25.30
C ASN A 171 -17.74 6.24 -24.06
N PRO A 172 -18.64 7.21 -24.24
CA PRO A 172 -19.18 7.97 -23.12
C PRO A 172 -19.92 6.99 -22.18
N PRO A 173 -19.71 7.04 -20.85
CA PRO A 173 -20.31 6.12 -19.87
C PRO A 173 -21.86 6.17 -19.82
N TRP A 174 -22.48 7.01 -20.64
CA TRP A 174 -23.93 7.21 -20.78
C TRP A 174 -24.52 6.51 -22.01
N SER A 175 -23.75 5.76 -22.80
CA SER A 175 -24.24 4.97 -23.95
C SER A 175 -24.96 3.67 -23.53
N GLY A 176 -25.39 3.57 -22.27
CA GLY A 176 -26.48 2.70 -21.86
C GLY A 176 -27.80 3.42 -22.08
N THR A 177 -28.62 2.91 -23.00
CA THR A 177 -29.96 3.42 -23.34
C THR A 177 -30.82 3.65 -22.09
N ILE A 178 -30.81 4.87 -21.55
CA ILE A 178 -31.84 5.33 -20.62
C ILE A 178 -33.10 5.45 -21.47
N ARG A 179 -34.01 4.48 -21.33
CA ARG A 179 -35.37 4.58 -21.83
C ARG A 179 -36.06 5.72 -21.10
N THR A 180 -35.94 6.94 -21.62
CA THR A 180 -36.69 8.10 -21.14
C THR A 180 -38.18 7.85 -21.42
N ARG A 181 -38.96 7.54 -20.39
CA ARG A 181 -40.39 7.87 -20.41
C ARG A 181 -40.47 9.38 -20.55
N GLY A 182 -41.13 9.83 -21.61
CA GLY A 182 -41.10 11.22 -22.04
C GLY A 182 -41.70 12.18 -21.03
N HIS A 183 -41.07 13.36 -20.95
CA HIS A 183 -41.75 14.64 -20.82
C HIS A 183 -40.93 15.68 -21.59
N PRO A 184 -41.52 16.48 -22.48
CA PRO A 184 -40.78 17.38 -23.35
C PRO A 184 -40.47 18.69 -22.64
N GLY A 185 -39.27 19.22 -22.88
CA GLY A 185 -39.01 20.65 -22.82
C GLY A 185 -38.19 21.14 -21.64
N VAL A 186 -36.89 20.84 -21.60
CA VAL A 186 -35.85 21.79 -21.15
C VAL A 186 -34.55 21.46 -21.90
N THR A 187 -34.04 22.39 -22.70
CA THR A 187 -32.69 22.30 -23.30
C THR A 187 -31.72 23.02 -22.35
N PRO A 188 -30.69 22.39 -21.77
CA PRO A 188 -29.64 23.13 -21.08
C PRO A 188 -28.54 23.54 -22.06
N GLN A 189 -28.25 24.84 -22.13
CA GLN A 189 -27.07 25.37 -22.82
C GLN A 189 -25.76 25.01 -22.09
N PRO A 190 -24.62 24.93 -22.79
CA PRO A 190 -23.35 24.59 -22.18
C PRO A 190 -22.70 25.83 -21.56
N THR A 191 -22.70 25.94 -20.23
CA THR A 191 -21.88 26.92 -19.51
C THR A 191 -20.46 26.40 -19.31
N GLY A 192 -19.50 27.25 -19.67
CA GLY A 192 -18.07 26.95 -19.75
C GLY A 192 -17.42 26.58 -18.41
N ILE A 193 -16.38 25.75 -18.53
CA ILE A 193 -15.52 25.27 -17.45
C ILE A 193 -14.59 26.42 -17.02
N SER A 194 -14.72 26.89 -15.77
CA SER A 194 -13.70 27.70 -15.11
C SER A 194 -12.62 26.80 -14.50
N PRO A 195 -11.32 27.15 -14.60
CA PRO A 195 -10.23 26.36 -14.05
C PRO A 195 -10.05 26.68 -12.55
N GLY A 196 -10.37 25.72 -11.69
CA GLY A 196 -10.18 25.88 -10.25
C GLY A 196 -10.83 24.73 -9.48
N LEU A 197 -10.17 23.57 -9.48
CA LEU A 197 -10.47 22.51 -8.52
C LEU A 197 -9.16 22.14 -7.82
N GLU A 198 -9.02 22.63 -6.59
CA GLU A 198 -8.08 22.15 -5.59
C GLU A 198 -8.15 20.61 -5.47
N PRO A 199 -7.03 19.90 -5.27
CA PRO A 199 -7.06 18.46 -5.08
C PRO A 199 -7.69 18.11 -3.73
N GLU A 200 -8.77 17.34 -3.81
CA GLU A 200 -9.50 16.77 -2.68
C GLU A 200 -8.52 16.08 -1.70
N VAL A 201 -8.50 16.57 -0.46
CA VAL A 201 -7.68 16.07 0.64
C VAL A 201 -8.09 14.63 0.95
N TYR A 202 -7.24 13.67 0.59
CA TYR A 202 -7.40 12.28 1.02
C TYR A 202 -7.06 12.16 2.51
N SER A 203 -8.03 12.48 3.36
CA SER A 203 -7.94 12.25 4.81
C SER A 203 -8.03 10.74 5.05
N GLY A 204 -6.87 10.11 5.24
CA GLY A 204 -6.79 8.71 5.67
C GLY A 204 -7.26 8.58 7.12
N GLU A 205 -8.56 8.41 7.33
CA GLU A 205 -9.09 8.01 8.63
C GLU A 205 -8.54 6.62 9.00
N ILE A 206 -7.59 6.61 9.93
CA ILE A 206 -7.10 5.40 10.57
C ILE A 206 -8.18 4.96 11.55
N HIS A 207 -8.95 3.94 11.17
CA HIS A 207 -9.90 3.31 12.08
C HIS A 207 -9.18 2.70 13.29
N HIS A 208 -9.40 3.29 14.45
CA HIS A 208 -9.01 2.74 15.75
C HIS A 208 -9.72 1.40 15.99
N ARG A 209 -8.99 0.28 15.92
CA ARG A 209 -9.43 -0.97 16.54
C ARG A 209 -9.14 -0.91 18.04
N LYS A 210 -10.21 -0.76 18.81
CA LYS A 210 -10.26 -0.90 20.27
C LYS A 210 -9.75 -2.31 20.65
N ALA A 211 -8.64 -2.38 21.38
CA ALA A 211 -8.16 -3.61 21.98
C ALA A 211 -9.17 -4.08 23.04
N ARG A 212 -9.69 -5.31 22.91
CA ARG A 212 -10.42 -5.99 23.98
C ARG A 212 -9.41 -6.47 25.00
N SER A 213 -9.44 -5.88 26.20
CA SER A 213 -8.82 -6.43 27.40
C SER A 213 -9.52 -7.74 27.77
N GLY A 214 -8.86 -8.86 27.54
CA GLY A 214 -9.16 -10.10 28.23
C GLY A 214 -8.36 -10.11 29.53
N SER A 215 -9.08 -10.17 30.66
CA SER A 215 -8.50 -10.35 31.99
C SER A 215 -7.77 -11.69 32.06
N ILE A 216 -6.55 -11.66 32.60
CA ILE A 216 -5.93 -12.78 33.31
C ILE A 216 -5.99 -12.41 34.78
#